data_AF-A0A6A3LAP2-F1
#
_entry.id   AF-A0A6A3LAP2-F1
#
_cell.length_a   1.000
_cell.length_b   1.000
_cell.length_c   1.000
_cell.angle_alpha   90.00
_cell.angle_beta   90.00
_cell.angle_gamma   90.00
#
_symmetry.space_group_name_H-M   'P 1'
#
loop_
_entity.id
_entity.type
_entity.pdbx_description
1 polymer ?
#
loop_
_entity_poly.entity_id
_entity_poly.type
_entity_poly.pdbx_seq_one_letter_code
_entity_poly.pdbx_strand_id
1 'polypeptide(L)'
;MLPDDSKPFHVVCDASDFDIGCALMQFDDEGRERVLSYQSRQMKPAERKYPVHDKELLAMRYALIKFRVYLLGEQTFAVYTDLASLWTAMKSPHLSQRMARWLSFFAEYNFVVHYKPGKNNTLADALSR
;
A
#
# COMPACT_ATOMS: atom_id res chain seq x y z
N MET A 1 6.85 17.63 6.71
CA MET A 1 6.21 17.47 8.04
C MET A 1 7.02 16.47 8.82
N LEU A 2 7.22 16.68 10.13
CA LEU A 2 7.82 15.66 10.99
C LEU A 2 6.74 14.65 11.39
N PRO A 3 7.07 13.35 11.48
CA PRO A 3 6.12 12.34 11.97
C PRO A 3 5.72 12.64 13.42
N ASP A 4 4.46 12.41 13.73
CA ASP A 4 3.90 12.53 15.08
C ASP A 4 3.47 11.14 15.56
N ASP A 5 4.29 10.51 16.41
CA ASP A 5 4.06 9.13 16.88
C ASP A 5 2.79 8.99 17.73
N SER A 6 2.14 10.09 18.13
CA SER A 6 0.85 10.06 18.81
C SER A 6 -0.35 9.90 17.86
N LYS A 7 -0.12 10.00 16.54
CA LYS A 7 -1.17 9.98 15.51
C LYS A 7 -1.05 8.74 14.63
N PRO A 8 -2.19 8.14 14.22
CA PRO A 8 -2.15 6.96 13.37
C PRO A 8 -1.57 7.29 12.00
N PHE A 9 -0.66 6.42 11.55
CA PHE A 9 -0.20 6.42 10.17
C PHE A 9 -1.28 5.83 9.25
N HIS A 10 -1.26 6.26 7.99
CA HIS A 10 -1.93 5.54 6.91
C HIS A 10 -1.07 5.57 5.65
N VAL A 11 -1.29 4.58 4.81
CA VAL A 11 -0.57 4.39 3.56
C VAL A 11 -1.55 4.48 2.42
N VAL A 12 -1.17 5.18 1.36
CA VAL A 12 -1.81 5.05 0.05
C VAL A 12 -0.84 4.34 -0.89
N CYS A 13 -1.31 3.39 -1.68
CA CYS A 13 -0.52 2.73 -2.70
C CYS A 13 -1.33 2.48 -3.96
N ASP A 14 -0.63 2.33 -5.08
CA ASP A 14 -1.19 2.14 -6.41
C ASP A 14 -0.18 1.48 -7.33
N ALA A 15 -0.64 0.72 -8.32
CA ALA A 15 0.20 0.14 -9.36
C ALA A 15 -0.36 0.43 -10.75
N SER A 16 0.54 0.72 -11.69
CA SER A 16 0.21 0.74 -13.11
C SER A 16 0.80 -0.47 -13.84
N ASP A 17 0.83 -0.40 -15.17
CA ASP A 17 1.51 -1.39 -15.98
C ASP A 17 3.04 -1.36 -15.87
N PHE A 18 3.61 -0.23 -15.45
CA PHE A 18 5.05 0.01 -15.51
C PHE A 18 5.66 0.33 -14.15
N ASP A 19 4.89 0.92 -13.24
CA ASP A 19 5.40 1.52 -12.03
C ASP A 19 4.51 1.19 -10.82
N ILE A 20 5.12 1.21 -9.63
CA ILE A 20 4.39 1.14 -8.36
C ILE A 20 4.71 2.38 -7.54
N GLY A 21 3.68 2.91 -6.89
CA GLY A 21 3.77 4.12 -6.09
C GLY A 21 3.11 3.94 -4.72
N CYS A 22 3.65 4.63 -3.71
CA CYS A 22 3.03 4.72 -2.40
C CYS A 22 3.46 5.97 -1.64
N ALA A 23 2.67 6.34 -0.64
CA ALA A 23 3.01 7.39 0.29
C ALA A 23 2.58 7.05 1.72
N LEU A 24 3.40 7.46 2.67
CA LEU A 24 3.11 7.44 4.09
C LEU A 24 2.52 8.79 4.50
N MET A 25 1.42 8.75 5.24
CA MET A 25 0.61 9.91 5.53
C MET A 25 0.08 9.90 6.97
N GLN A 26 -0.23 11.10 7.48
CA GLN A 26 -0.90 11.33 8.75
C GLN A 26 -1.91 12.47 8.59
N PHE A 27 -2.89 12.53 9.49
CA PHE A 27 -3.75 13.70 9.60
C PHE A 27 -3.06 14.75 10.48
N ASP A 28 -3.12 16.03 10.09
CA ASP A 28 -2.74 17.12 10.99
C ASP A 28 -3.86 17.43 12.01
N ASP A 29 -3.61 18.37 12.91
CA ASP A 29 -4.57 18.77 13.96
C ASP A 29 -5.88 19.37 13.40
N GLU A 30 -5.85 19.78 12.14
CA GLU A 30 -7.00 20.33 11.42
C GLU A 30 -7.73 19.24 10.60
N GLY A 31 -7.34 17.98 10.75
CA GLY A 31 -7.94 16.83 10.07
C GLY A 31 -7.57 16.73 8.59
N ARG A 32 -6.51 17.40 8.13
CA ARG A 32 -6.06 17.35 6.74
C ARG A 32 -5.03 16.25 6.55
N GLU A 33 -5.16 15.50 5.47
CA GLU A 33 -4.15 14.53 5.02
C GLU A 33 -2.82 15.24 4.71
N ARG A 34 -1.75 14.82 5.38
CA ARG A 34 -0.38 15.31 5.18
C ARG A 34 0.56 14.16 4.86
N VAL A 35 1.41 14.39 3.87
CA VAL A 35 2.40 13.41 3.44
C VAL A 35 3.66 13.54 4.26
N LEU A 36 4.15 12.40 4.74
CA LEU A 36 5.44 12.27 5.40
C LEU A 36 6.53 11.86 4.42
N SER A 37 6.25 10.87 3.56
CA SER A 37 7.20 10.39 2.56
C SER A 37 6.49 9.80 1.35
N TYR A 38 7.04 10.07 0.18
CA TYR A 38 6.70 9.41 -1.08
C TYR A 38 7.71 8.33 -1.42
N GLN A 39 7.27 7.23 -2.03
CA GLN A 39 8.13 6.18 -2.55
C GLN A 39 7.54 5.63 -3.85
N SER A 40 8.37 5.48 -4.88
CA SER A 40 7.98 4.84 -6.13
C SER A 40 9.13 4.07 -6.73
N ARG A 41 8.84 3.17 -7.65
CA ARG A 41 9.84 2.52 -8.51
C ARG A 41 9.20 1.91 -9.75
N GLN A 42 10.02 1.77 -10.78
CA GLN A 42 9.69 0.94 -11.94
C GLN A 42 9.57 -0.53 -11.55
N MET A 43 8.60 -1.18 -12.18
CA MET A 43 8.44 -2.63 -12.17
C MET A 43 9.55 -3.28 -12.99
N LYS A 44 10.07 -4.37 -12.43
CA LYS A 44 10.99 -5.28 -13.13
C LYS A 44 10.27 -5.93 -14.31
N PRO A 45 10.99 -6.37 -15.37
CA PRO A 45 10.38 -7.03 -16.52
C PRO A 45 9.46 -8.22 -16.18
N ALA A 46 9.77 -8.96 -15.11
CA ALA A 46 8.92 -10.05 -14.62
C ALA A 46 7.66 -9.54 -13.91
N GLU A 47 7.75 -8.45 -13.15
CA GLU A 47 6.65 -7.84 -12.39
C GLU A 47 5.59 -7.24 -13.31
N ARG A 48 5.99 -6.67 -14.44
CA ARG A 48 5.06 -6.12 -15.45
C ARG A 48 4.09 -7.15 -16.02
N LYS A 49 4.48 -8.43 -15.99
CA LYS A 49 3.66 -9.56 -16.48
C LYS A 49 2.69 -10.10 -15.42
N TYR A 50 2.69 -9.53 -14.22
CA TYR A 50 1.80 -9.97 -13.16
C TYR A 50 0.34 -9.60 -13.50
N PRO A 51 -0.65 -10.41 -13.09
CA PRO A 51 -2.04 -9.98 -13.09
C PRO A 51 -2.19 -8.68 -12.28
N VAL A 52 -3.19 -7.85 -12.62
CA VAL A 52 -3.45 -6.56 -11.94
C VAL A 52 -3.50 -6.71 -10.42
N HIS A 53 -4.18 -7.75 -9.92
CA HIS A 53 -4.25 -8.03 -8.48
C HIS A 53 -2.89 -8.29 -7.82
N ASP A 54 -1.97 -8.95 -8.52
CA ASP A 54 -0.61 -9.21 -8.03
C ASP A 54 0.27 -7.94 -8.10
N LYS A 55 0.00 -7.03 -9.04
CA LYS A 55 0.66 -5.72 -9.14
C LYS A 55 0.28 -4.81 -7.97
N GLU A 56 -1.00 -4.78 -7.63
CA GLU A 56 -1.50 -4.04 -6.45
C GLU A 56 -0.93 -4.58 -5.14
N LEU A 57 -0.91 -5.91 -4.97
CA LEU A 57 -0.25 -6.52 -3.81
C LEU A 57 1.25 -6.24 -3.76
N LEU A 58 1.90 -6.12 -4.92
CA LEU A 58 3.31 -5.73 -5.00
C LEU A 58 3.51 -4.28 -4.55
N ALA A 59 2.62 -3.35 -4.90
CA ALA A 59 2.66 -1.96 -4.43
C ALA A 59 2.47 -1.87 -2.91
N MET A 60 1.50 -2.60 -2.36
CA MET A 60 1.30 -2.69 -0.91
C MET A 60 2.54 -3.28 -0.21
N ARG A 61 3.06 -4.40 -0.69
CA ARG A 61 4.28 -5.01 -0.15
C ARG A 61 5.47 -4.04 -0.20
N TYR A 62 5.62 -3.31 -1.30
CA TYR A 62 6.66 -2.29 -1.45
C TYR A 62 6.52 -1.18 -0.40
N ALA A 63 5.31 -0.67 -0.19
CA ALA A 63 5.04 0.34 0.83
C ALA A 63 5.41 -0.14 2.24
N LEU A 64 5.00 -1.35 2.62
CA LEU A 64 5.32 -1.92 3.94
C LEU A 64 6.83 -2.09 4.15
N ILE A 65 7.57 -2.51 3.13
CA ILE A 65 9.04 -2.61 3.20
C ILE A 65 9.67 -1.22 3.37
N LYS A 66 9.22 -0.23 2.60
CA LYS A 66 9.82 1.11 2.60
C LYS A 66 9.50 1.91 3.85
N PHE A 67 8.31 1.74 4.39
CA PHE A 67 7.85 2.44 5.59
C PHE A 67 7.93 1.56 6.84
N ARG A 68 8.68 0.45 6.81
CA ARG A 68 8.78 -0.51 7.91
C ARG A 68 9.09 0.13 9.27
N VAL A 69 9.95 1.15 9.28
CA VAL A 69 10.32 1.88 10.51
C VAL A 69 9.15 2.55 11.21
N TYR A 70 8.10 2.91 10.46
CA TYR A 70 6.89 3.57 10.98
C TYR A 70 5.72 2.60 11.17
N LEU A 71 5.68 1.50 10.43
CA LEU A 71 4.50 0.63 10.35
C LEU A 71 4.63 -0.65 11.17
N LEU A 72 5.85 -1.12 11.43
CA LEU A 72 6.05 -2.35 12.17
C LEU A 72 5.87 -2.11 13.66
N GLY A 73 5.01 -2.91 14.29
CA GLY A 73 4.70 -2.77 15.73
C GLY A 73 3.58 -1.77 16.02
N GLU A 74 3.08 -1.06 15.01
CA GLU A 74 1.90 -0.20 15.16
C GLU A 74 0.67 -0.99 15.57
N GLN A 75 -0.18 -0.37 16.39
CA GLN A 75 -1.37 -1.05 16.91
C GLN A 75 -2.33 -1.39 15.78
N THR A 76 -2.66 -0.46 14.89
CA THR A 76 -3.39 -0.72 13.64
C THR A 76 -3.25 0.51 12.72
N PHE A 77 -2.99 0.31 11.43
CA PHE A 77 -2.99 1.39 10.44
C PHE A 77 -3.82 1.07 9.20
N ALA A 78 -4.20 2.10 8.45
CA ALA A 78 -4.97 1.96 7.22
C ALA A 78 -4.05 1.86 5.99
N VAL A 79 -4.36 0.95 5.07
CA VAL A 79 -3.78 0.90 3.73
C VAL A 79 -4.88 1.15 2.71
N TYR A 80 -4.73 2.19 1.90
CA TYR A 80 -5.65 2.56 0.84
C TYR A 80 -5.09 2.13 -0.52
N THR A 81 -5.90 1.42 -1.31
CA THR A 81 -5.61 0.98 -2.68
C THR A 81 -6.86 1.12 -3.54
N ASP A 82 -6.67 1.25 -4.85
CA ASP A 82 -7.75 1.31 -5.83
C ASP A 82 -8.36 -0.06 -6.16
N LEU A 83 -7.88 -1.14 -5.52
CA LEU A 83 -8.41 -2.47 -5.77
C LEU A 83 -9.41 -2.91 -4.70
N ALA A 84 -10.68 -2.64 -4.98
CA ALA A 84 -11.80 -3.03 -4.13
C ALA A 84 -11.82 -4.54 -3.75
N SER A 85 -11.28 -5.40 -4.62
CA SER A 85 -11.25 -6.85 -4.41
C SER A 85 -10.01 -7.37 -3.69
N LEU A 86 -9.01 -6.53 -3.36
CA LEU A 86 -7.74 -6.99 -2.78
C LEU A 86 -7.95 -7.72 -1.45
N TRP A 87 -8.81 -7.19 -0.58
CA TRP A 87 -9.16 -7.83 0.68
C TRP A 87 -9.83 -9.20 0.47
N THR A 88 -10.77 -9.27 -0.47
CA THR A 88 -11.46 -10.51 -0.84
C THR A 88 -10.49 -11.51 -1.47
N ALA A 89 -9.53 -11.03 -2.28
CA ALA A 89 -8.50 -11.84 -2.90
C ALA A 89 -7.56 -12.45 -1.87
N MET A 90 -7.15 -11.70 -0.83
CA MET A 90 -6.33 -12.24 0.28
C MET A 90 -7.06 -13.33 1.09
N LYS A 91 -8.39 -13.32 1.09
CA LYS A 91 -9.23 -14.32 1.78
C LYS A 91 -9.65 -15.49 0.87
N SER A 92 -9.31 -15.45 -0.41
CA SER A 92 -9.67 -16.50 -1.35
C SER A 92 -8.92 -17.80 -1.03
N PRO A 93 -9.56 -18.99 -1.12
CA PRO A 93 -8.86 -20.27 -0.97
C PRO A 93 -7.89 -20.56 -2.13
N HIS A 94 -8.00 -19.82 -3.25
CA HIS A 94 -7.17 -20.00 -4.45
C HIS A 94 -6.17 -18.85 -4.62
N LEU A 95 -5.28 -18.68 -3.64
CA LEU A 95 -4.17 -17.73 -3.75
C LEU A 95 -3.12 -18.22 -4.73
N SER A 96 -2.54 -17.29 -5.51
CA SER A 96 -1.34 -17.60 -6.28
C SER A 96 -0.22 -17.99 -5.31
N GLN A 97 0.70 -18.86 -5.74
CA GLN A 97 1.84 -19.26 -4.90
C GLN A 97 2.68 -18.06 -4.44
N ARG A 98 2.68 -16.97 -5.23
CA ARG A 98 3.32 -15.69 -4.88
C ARG A 98 2.58 -15.00 -3.74
N MET A 99 1.26 -14.85 -3.85
CA MET A 99 0.44 -14.25 -2.80
C MET A 99 0.56 -15.04 -1.49
N ALA A 100 0.51 -16.37 -1.55
CA ALA A 100 0.67 -17.23 -0.38
C ALA A 100 2.00 -17.00 0.34
N ARG A 101 3.11 -16.82 -0.39
CA ARG A 101 4.40 -16.46 0.20
C ARG A 101 4.41 -15.07 0.82
N TRP A 102 3.62 -14.14 0.29
CA TRP A 102 3.54 -12.78 0.82
C TRP A 102 2.59 -12.67 2.02
N LEU A 103 1.67 -13.61 2.22
CA LEU A 103 0.79 -13.60 3.39
C LEU A 103 1.57 -13.60 4.71
N SER A 104 2.61 -14.43 4.84
CA SER A 104 3.44 -14.45 6.05
C SER A 104 4.12 -13.10 6.31
N PHE A 105 4.53 -12.41 5.25
CA PHE A 105 5.08 -11.06 5.35
C PHE A 105 4.01 -10.05 5.77
N PHE A 106 2.81 -10.12 5.20
CA PHE A 106 1.71 -9.22 5.59
C PHE A 106 1.26 -9.45 7.03
N ALA A 107 1.31 -10.69 7.52
CA ALA A 107 0.94 -11.05 8.89
C ALA A 107 1.88 -10.43 9.96
N GLU A 108 3.06 -9.93 9.57
CA GLU A 108 3.95 -9.18 10.48
C GLU A 108 3.40 -7.79 10.82
N TYR A 109 2.44 -7.27 10.04
CA TYR A 109 1.89 -5.93 10.17
C TYR A 109 0.41 -6.00 10.57
N ASN A 110 -0.02 -5.11 11.46
CA ASN A 110 -1.44 -4.98 11.79
C ASN A 110 -2.08 -3.83 10.99
N PHE A 111 -2.72 -4.16 9.87
CA PHE A 111 -3.36 -3.17 9.01
C PHE A 111 -4.74 -3.58 8.52
N VAL A 112 -5.53 -2.57 8.15
CA VAL A 112 -6.82 -2.73 7.49
C VAL A 112 -6.73 -2.15 6.08
N VAL A 113 -7.18 -2.92 5.09
CA VAL A 113 -7.23 -2.45 3.70
C VAL A 113 -8.55 -1.75 3.44
N HIS A 114 -8.48 -0.53 2.91
CA HIS A 114 -9.62 0.27 2.49
C HIS A 114 -9.55 0.54 0.99
N TYR A 115 -10.70 0.41 0.34
CA TYR A 115 -10.81 0.80 -1.07
C TYR A 115 -10.90 2.33 -1.18
N LYS A 116 -9.98 2.93 -1.95
CA LYS A 116 -9.99 4.35 -2.34
C LYS A 116 -9.97 4.39 -3.87
N PRO A 117 -11.08 4.73 -4.56
CA PRO A 117 -11.13 4.75 -6.02
C PRO A 117 -9.98 5.57 -6.62
N GLY A 118 -9.39 5.16 -7.74
CA GLY A 118 -8.25 5.84 -8.37
C GLY A 118 -8.44 7.35 -8.56
N LYS A 119 -9.66 7.80 -8.89
CA LYS A 119 -10.02 9.24 -8.97
C LYS A 119 -9.79 10.02 -7.66
N ASN A 120 -9.88 9.35 -6.53
CA ASN A 120 -9.64 9.88 -5.19
C ASN A 120 -8.24 9.51 -4.67
N ASN A 121 -7.54 8.60 -5.35
CA ASN A 121 -6.17 8.17 -5.05
C ASN A 121 -5.14 8.92 -5.93
N THR A 122 -5.41 10.19 -6.23
CA THR A 122 -4.62 11.02 -7.17
C THR A 122 -3.14 11.07 -6.84
N LEU A 123 -2.81 10.96 -5.55
CA LEU A 123 -1.45 10.99 -5.06
C LEU A 123 -0.68 9.73 -5.43
N ALA A 124 -1.25 8.55 -5.18
CA ALA A 124 -0.58 7.30 -5.50
C ALA A 124 -0.59 7.05 -7.03
N ASP A 125 -1.68 7.42 -7.72
CA ASP A 125 -1.79 7.40 -9.18
C ASP A 125 -0.69 8.26 -9.85
N ALA A 126 -0.39 9.44 -9.29
CA ALA A 126 0.70 10.28 -9.81
C ALA A 126 2.09 9.62 -9.67
N LEU A 127 2.26 8.70 -8.71
CA LEU A 127 3.53 8.02 -8.43
C LEU A 127 3.67 6.68 -9.13
N SER A 128 2.55 6.10 -9.56
CA SER A 128 2.48 4.82 -10.25
C SER A 128 2.43 4.97 -11.78
N ARG A 129 2.43 6.19 -12.36
CA ARG A 129 2.33 6.43 -13.81
C ARG A 129 3.57 6.05 -14.62
#